data_AF-A0A536DVJ8-F1
#
_entry.id   AF-A0A536DVJ8-F1
#
_cell.length_a   1.000
_cell.length_b   1.000
_cell.length_c   1.000
_cell.angle_alpha   90.00
_cell.angle_beta   90.00
_cell.angle_gamma   90.00
#
_symmetry.space_group_name_H-M   'P 1'
#
loop_
_entity.id
_entity.type
_entity.pdbx_description
1 polymer ?
#
loop_
_entity_poly.entity_id
_entity_poly.type
_entity_poly.pdbx_seq_one_letter_code
_entity_poly.pdbx_strand_id
1 'polypeptide(L)'
;MMNNRAKRLVLATAAGLFFALVAPLAALADNLVTVDCGDGSPLSTTADLATLTSLRASVQGMLDNPTGASCTLSEGAVVDPTLTVGSSSRYDRGPGPGPMQGCGLNFSMSAHRDSSGFHGQQTITINNADGCSADKGQVKANVTCLDVKNNVAQILGIISEASGPFFSSIASPGDIFENDVVDNGRPSSGIADMIGQNAYPGPAAPCLADPTLATFPVENGNITVHD
;
A
#
# COMPACT_ATOMS: atom_id res chain seq x y z
N MET A 1 4.51 -33.75 -83.60
CA MET A 1 5.30 -32.74 -84.34
C MET A 1 5.61 -31.58 -83.41
N MET A 2 6.88 -31.17 -83.38
CA MET A 2 7.39 -29.97 -82.75
C MET A 2 6.53 -28.73 -83.08
N ASN A 3 6.38 -27.74 -82.21
CA ASN A 3 7.40 -26.70 -82.04
C ASN A 3 7.02 -25.63 -81.01
N ASN A 4 8.04 -25.15 -80.31
CA ASN A 4 8.06 -24.03 -79.36
C ASN A 4 7.48 -22.73 -79.93
N ARG A 5 6.86 -21.92 -79.06
CA ARG A 5 7.18 -20.48 -78.97
C ARG A 5 6.94 -19.94 -77.56
N ALA A 6 8.04 -19.64 -76.90
CA ALA A 6 8.14 -18.94 -75.64
C ALA A 6 7.49 -17.55 -75.72
N LYS A 7 6.67 -17.22 -74.73
CA LYS A 7 6.46 -15.84 -74.29
C LYS A 7 6.81 -15.76 -72.81
N ARG A 8 7.90 -15.07 -72.55
CA ARG A 8 8.42 -14.77 -71.21
C ARG A 8 7.36 -13.98 -70.45
N LEU A 9 6.89 -14.52 -69.33
CA LEU A 9 6.22 -13.74 -68.30
C LEU A 9 7.13 -13.78 -67.07
N VAL A 10 7.88 -12.70 -66.88
CA VAL A 10 8.64 -12.44 -65.65
C VAL A 10 7.62 -12.00 -64.62
N LEU A 11 7.20 -12.89 -63.72
CA LEU A 11 6.54 -12.49 -62.48
C LEU A 11 7.59 -12.38 -61.39
N ALA A 12 7.80 -11.16 -60.93
CA ALA A 12 8.66 -10.84 -59.81
C ALA A 12 8.15 -11.55 -58.55
N THR A 13 9.01 -12.37 -57.95
CA THR A 13 8.84 -12.89 -56.59
C THR A 13 8.97 -11.74 -55.61
N ALA A 14 7.85 -11.19 -55.15
CA ALA A 14 7.83 -10.39 -53.93
C ALA A 14 8.01 -11.37 -52.75
N ALA A 15 9.25 -11.60 -52.34
CA ALA A 15 9.55 -12.23 -51.07
C ALA A 15 9.11 -11.26 -49.96
N GLY A 16 7.88 -11.40 -49.50
CA GLY A 16 7.41 -10.76 -48.28
C GLY A 16 8.25 -11.29 -47.13
N LEU A 17 9.16 -10.47 -46.62
CA LEU A 17 9.75 -10.68 -45.30
C LEU A 17 8.61 -10.66 -44.29
N PHE A 18 8.11 -11.84 -43.92
CA PHE A 18 7.46 -12.02 -42.64
C PHE A 18 8.54 -11.83 -41.57
N PHE A 19 8.73 -10.58 -41.14
CA PHE A 19 9.26 -10.31 -39.81
C PHE A 19 8.21 -10.84 -38.83
N ALA A 20 8.37 -12.11 -38.42
CA ALA A 20 7.76 -12.57 -37.19
C ALA A 20 8.25 -11.61 -36.10
N LEU A 21 7.36 -10.76 -35.62
CA LEU A 21 7.53 -10.03 -34.38
C LEU A 21 7.57 -11.09 -33.27
N VAL A 22 8.74 -11.70 -33.07
CA VAL A 22 9.07 -12.31 -31.80
C VAL A 22 9.24 -11.12 -30.88
N ALA A 23 8.13 -10.65 -30.30
CA ALA A 23 8.19 -9.76 -29.17
C ALA A 23 9.12 -10.45 -28.17
N PRO A 24 10.20 -9.80 -27.70
CA PRO A 24 10.89 -10.34 -26.57
C PRO A 24 9.85 -10.37 -25.45
N LEU A 25 9.52 -11.57 -24.98
CA LEU A 25 9.11 -11.75 -23.59
C LEU A 25 10.30 -11.28 -22.77
N ALA A 26 10.41 -9.96 -22.62
CA ALA A 26 11.22 -9.39 -21.58
C ALA A 26 10.60 -9.96 -20.31
N ALA A 27 11.29 -10.94 -19.71
CA ALA A 27 11.15 -11.18 -18.29
C ALA A 27 11.30 -9.79 -17.67
N LEU A 28 10.20 -9.27 -17.11
CA LEU A 28 10.22 -8.04 -16.32
C LEU A 28 11.25 -8.34 -15.23
N ALA A 29 12.45 -7.79 -15.35
CA ALA A 29 13.46 -7.97 -14.33
C ALA A 29 12.89 -7.32 -13.08
N ASP A 30 12.62 -8.12 -12.05
CA ASP A 30 12.15 -7.59 -10.78
C ASP A 30 13.19 -6.58 -10.28
N ASN A 31 12.73 -5.36 -10.00
CA ASN A 31 13.61 -4.29 -9.56
C ASN A 31 13.90 -4.49 -8.08
N LEU A 32 15.17 -4.44 -7.68
CA LEU A 32 15.51 -4.38 -6.26
C LEU A 32 14.97 -3.05 -5.71
N VAL A 33 14.06 -3.15 -4.75
CA VAL A 33 13.43 -2.04 -4.06
C VAL A 33 13.75 -2.12 -2.58
N THR A 34 14.00 -0.96 -1.97
CA THR A 34 14.15 -0.82 -0.53
C THR A 34 13.15 0.22 -0.04
N VAL A 35 12.29 -0.18 0.91
CA VAL A 35 11.36 0.69 1.64
C VAL A 35 11.90 0.88 3.05
N ASP A 36 12.19 2.13 3.42
CA ASP A 36 12.68 2.49 4.76
C ASP A 36 11.71 3.47 5.41
N CYS A 37 11.11 3.05 6.53
CA CYS A 37 10.15 3.84 7.31
C CYS A 37 10.77 4.48 8.57
N GLY A 38 12.10 4.47 8.68
CA GLY A 38 12.83 5.07 9.81
C GLY A 38 12.70 4.29 11.13
N ASP A 39 12.21 3.06 11.08
CA ASP A 39 12.07 2.15 12.22
C ASP A 39 13.34 1.32 12.49
N GLY A 40 14.36 1.46 11.65
CA GLY A 40 15.64 0.75 11.75
C GLY A 40 15.67 -0.61 11.05
N SER A 41 14.56 -1.00 10.39
CA SER A 41 14.40 -2.26 9.68
C SER A 41 13.89 -2.02 8.26
N PRO A 42 14.73 -1.56 7.33
CA PRO A 42 14.29 -1.33 5.95
C PRO A 42 13.95 -2.65 5.24
N LEU A 43 12.77 -2.71 4.62
CA LEU A 43 12.38 -3.82 3.76
C LEU A 43 13.16 -3.74 2.46
N SER A 44 13.91 -4.80 2.11
CA SER A 44 14.56 -4.92 0.79
C SER A 44 14.04 -6.15 0.07
N THR A 45 13.38 -5.95 -1.07
CA THR A 45 12.78 -7.03 -1.87
C THR A 45 12.89 -6.73 -3.36
N THR A 46 12.55 -7.70 -4.20
CA THR A 46 12.45 -7.51 -5.64
C THR A 46 10.98 -7.35 -6.03
N ALA A 47 10.66 -6.29 -6.78
CA ALA A 47 9.29 -5.95 -7.15
C ALA A 47 9.13 -5.80 -8.67
N ASP A 48 8.00 -6.31 -9.19
CA ASP A 48 7.59 -6.02 -10.55
C ASP A 48 7.11 -4.57 -10.71
N LEU A 49 6.87 -4.14 -11.95
CA LEU A 49 6.45 -2.75 -12.22
C LEU A 49 5.11 -2.39 -11.56
N ALA A 50 4.19 -3.35 -11.43
CA ALA A 50 2.88 -3.13 -10.86
C ALA A 50 2.96 -2.87 -9.35
N THR A 51 3.69 -3.74 -8.66
CA THR A 51 4.06 -3.68 -7.24
C THR A 51 4.81 -2.39 -6.93
N LEU A 52 5.84 -2.07 -7.71
CA LEU A 52 6.61 -0.84 -7.55
C LEU A 52 5.74 0.41 -7.67
N THR A 53 4.84 0.43 -8.65
CA THR A 53 3.92 1.55 -8.82
C THR A 53 2.94 1.66 -7.64
N SER A 54 2.50 0.53 -7.05
CA SER A 54 1.66 0.53 -5.84
C SER A 54 2.42 1.05 -4.62
N LEU A 55 3.64 0.58 -4.40
CA LEU A 55 4.51 1.02 -3.31
C LEU A 55 4.79 2.53 -3.38
N ARG A 56 5.09 3.06 -4.57
CA ARG A 56 5.27 4.51 -4.76
C ARG A 56 4.02 5.30 -4.37
N ALA A 57 2.84 4.82 -4.74
CA ALA A 57 1.58 5.47 -4.40
C ALA A 57 1.33 5.46 -2.88
N SER A 58 1.55 4.34 -2.21
CA SER A 58 1.40 4.23 -0.75
C SER A 58 2.42 5.11 0.00
N VAL A 59 3.71 5.11 -0.41
CA VAL A 59 4.74 5.96 0.22
C VAL A 59 4.41 7.44 0.05
N GLN A 60 3.94 7.86 -1.12
CA GLN A 60 3.50 9.24 -1.33
C GLN A 60 2.28 9.59 -0.46
N GLY A 61 1.30 8.67 -0.34
CA GLY A 61 0.16 8.82 0.56
C GLY A 61 0.60 9.08 2.00
N MET A 62 1.56 8.31 2.51
CA MET A 62 2.13 8.52 3.85
C MET A 62 2.82 9.88 4.01
N LEU A 63 3.56 10.35 3.01
CA LEU A 63 4.21 11.67 3.05
C LEU A 63 3.21 12.82 3.10
N ASP A 64 2.11 12.69 2.36
CA ASP A 64 1.05 13.67 2.37
C ASP A 64 0.27 13.60 3.70
N ASN A 65 0.18 12.43 4.32
CA ASN A 65 -0.62 12.17 5.53
C ASN A 65 -0.13 12.92 6.80
N PRO A 66 -1.02 13.64 7.52
CA PRO A 66 -0.64 14.43 8.70
C PRO A 66 -0.41 13.60 9.97
N THR A 67 -0.41 12.27 9.89
CA THR A 67 -0.05 11.36 11.00
C THR A 67 1.41 11.50 11.41
N GLY A 68 2.27 12.01 10.53
CA GLY A 68 3.70 12.21 10.80
C GLY A 68 4.55 10.95 10.64
N ALA A 69 3.95 9.83 10.19
CA ALA A 69 4.68 8.66 9.74
C ALA A 69 5.10 8.84 8.27
N SER A 70 6.34 8.50 7.94
CA SER A 70 6.85 8.59 6.58
C SER A 70 7.70 7.38 6.24
N CYS A 71 7.67 6.98 4.97
CA CYS A 71 8.61 6.02 4.42
C CYS A 71 9.32 6.64 3.21
N THR A 72 10.44 6.03 2.83
CA THR A 72 11.16 6.33 1.60
C THR A 72 11.25 5.06 0.79
N LEU A 73 11.14 5.19 -0.54
CA LEU A 73 11.32 4.10 -1.48
C LEU A 73 12.57 4.40 -2.30
N SER A 74 13.47 3.42 -2.40
CA SER A 74 14.62 3.48 -3.28
C SER A 74 14.63 2.27 -4.21
N GLU A 75 15.02 2.50 -5.46
CA GLU A 75 15.23 1.47 -6.47
C GLU A 75 16.74 1.37 -6.70
N GLY A 76 17.25 0.17 -6.99
CA GLY A 76 18.70 -0.08 -7.13
C GLY A 76 19.53 1.11 -7.64
N ALA A 77 20.48 1.56 -6.82
CA ALA A 77 21.42 2.69 -7.05
C ALA A 77 20.82 4.05 -7.47
N VAL A 78 19.50 4.23 -7.51
CA VAL A 78 18.85 5.49 -7.85
C VAL A 78 17.80 5.80 -6.80
N VAL A 79 18.17 6.69 -5.87
CA VAL A 79 17.20 7.46 -5.09
C VAL A 79 16.62 8.47 -6.07
N ASP A 80 15.37 8.31 -6.50
CA ASP A 80 14.68 9.35 -7.28
C ASP A 80 14.18 10.44 -6.31
N PRO A 81 14.83 11.62 -6.25
CA PRO A 81 14.44 12.70 -5.35
C PRO A 81 13.36 13.60 -5.99
N THR A 82 12.84 13.26 -7.18
CA THR A 82 11.94 14.13 -7.96
C THR A 82 10.47 13.75 -7.89
N LEU A 83 10.07 12.87 -6.97
CA LEU A 83 8.66 12.62 -6.63
C LEU A 83 7.98 13.93 -6.19
N THR A 84 7.38 14.59 -7.16
CA THR A 84 6.51 15.75 -7.00
C THR A 84 5.26 15.49 -7.83
N VAL A 85 4.19 15.06 -7.16
CA VAL A 85 2.87 14.94 -7.78
C VAL A 85 1.82 15.47 -6.82
N GLY A 86 1.32 16.68 -7.14
CA GLY A 86 0.00 17.19 -6.79
C GLY A 86 -0.41 17.16 -5.31
N SER A 87 -0.18 18.26 -4.61
CA SER A 87 -0.82 18.59 -3.34
C SER A 87 -2.35 18.70 -3.50
N SER A 88 -3.02 17.55 -3.51
CA SER A 88 -4.43 17.45 -3.20
C SER A 88 -4.51 16.90 -1.79
N SER A 89 -5.31 17.54 -0.95
CA SER A 89 -5.64 17.21 0.45
C SER A 89 -6.25 15.80 0.65
N ARG A 90 -5.57 14.75 0.19
CA ARG A 90 -6.04 13.36 0.13
C ARG A 90 -5.18 12.50 1.06
N TYR A 91 -5.52 12.55 2.33
CA TYR A 91 -4.96 11.69 3.36
C TYR A 91 -5.77 10.40 3.43
N ASP A 92 -5.11 9.26 3.69
CA ASP A 92 -5.79 7.98 3.88
C ASP A 92 -6.81 8.12 5.02
N ARG A 93 -8.08 8.29 4.61
CA ARG A 93 -9.21 8.46 5.51
C ARG A 93 -9.97 7.16 5.61
N GLY A 94 -9.90 6.53 6.78
CA GLY A 94 -10.75 5.39 7.13
C GLY A 94 -11.99 5.91 7.86
N PRO A 95 -13.17 5.27 7.71
CA PRO A 95 -14.30 5.59 8.55
C PRO A 95 -14.01 5.19 9.99
N GLY A 96 -14.14 6.16 10.90
CA GLY A 96 -14.06 5.88 12.33
C GLY A 96 -15.26 5.07 12.83
N PRO A 97 -15.13 4.42 14.00
CA PRO A 97 -16.21 3.62 14.55
C PRO A 97 -17.39 4.50 15.00
N GLY A 98 -18.56 4.23 14.45
CA GLY A 98 -19.82 4.81 14.90
C GLY A 98 -19.99 6.29 14.52
N PRO A 99 -20.95 7.02 15.13
CA PRO A 99 -21.35 8.37 14.75
C PRO A 99 -20.28 9.45 15.07
N MET A 100 -19.04 9.26 14.61
CA MET A 100 -18.02 10.31 14.52
C MET A 100 -18.35 11.19 13.32
N GLN A 101 -19.37 12.00 13.55
CA GLN A 101 -20.06 12.98 12.71
C GLN A 101 -19.12 14.04 12.11
N GLY A 102 -18.34 13.68 11.07
CA GLY A 102 -17.63 14.64 10.21
C GLY A 102 -16.14 14.87 10.50
N CYS A 103 -15.55 14.11 11.44
CA CYS A 103 -14.11 14.16 11.72
C CYS A 103 -13.36 13.08 10.94
N GLY A 104 -12.48 13.47 10.02
CA GLY A 104 -11.64 12.51 9.30
C GLY A 104 -10.60 11.87 10.20
N LEU A 105 -10.61 10.53 10.28
CA LEU A 105 -9.49 9.76 10.84
C LEU A 105 -8.44 9.59 9.75
N ASN A 106 -7.25 10.13 9.98
CA ASN A 106 -6.11 9.90 9.11
C ASN A 106 -5.34 8.71 9.67
N PHE A 107 -4.98 7.74 8.84
CA PHE A 107 -4.16 6.62 9.29
C PHE A 107 -2.92 6.47 8.42
N SER A 108 -1.88 5.89 8.98
CA SER A 108 -0.67 5.52 8.26
C SER A 108 -0.12 4.25 8.87
N MET A 109 0.25 3.29 8.03
CA MET A 109 0.71 1.99 8.50
C MET A 109 1.78 1.41 7.57
N SER A 110 2.77 0.78 8.17
CA SER A 110 3.72 -0.09 7.50
C SER A 110 3.89 -1.34 8.35
N ALA A 111 3.97 -2.49 7.70
CA ALA A 111 4.25 -3.75 8.36
C ALA A 111 4.99 -4.67 7.39
N HIS A 112 6.02 -5.35 7.86
CA HIS A 112 6.66 -6.43 7.13
C HIS A 112 7.31 -7.42 8.10
N ARG A 113 7.75 -8.56 7.57
CA ARG A 113 8.41 -9.61 8.35
C ARG A 113 9.71 -10.02 7.67
N ASP A 114 10.76 -10.16 8.47
CA ASP A 114 12.03 -10.75 8.03
C ASP A 114 12.48 -11.88 8.97
N SER A 115 13.77 -12.27 8.89
CA SER A 115 14.34 -13.31 9.75
C SER A 115 14.46 -12.91 11.23
N SER A 116 14.46 -11.62 11.53
CA SER A 116 14.58 -11.07 12.89
C SER A 116 13.24 -10.84 13.57
N GLY A 117 12.15 -10.70 12.81
CA GLY A 117 10.81 -10.61 13.35
C GLY A 117 9.87 -9.78 12.50
N PHE A 118 8.85 -9.23 13.16
CA PHE A 118 7.91 -8.27 12.58
C PHE A 118 8.39 -6.85 12.84
N HIS A 119 8.21 -5.99 11.85
CA HIS A 119 8.63 -4.59 11.87
C HIS A 119 7.54 -3.70 11.30
N GLY A 120 7.69 -2.40 11.54
CA GLY A 120 6.73 -1.38 11.10
C GLY A 120 5.99 -0.69 12.23
N GLN A 121 5.15 0.27 11.85
CA GLN A 121 4.39 1.11 12.77
C GLN A 121 2.99 1.38 12.23
N GLN A 122 2.04 1.58 13.13
CA GLN A 122 0.67 1.97 12.84
C GLN A 122 0.36 3.28 13.56
N THR A 123 -0.22 4.25 12.87
CA THR A 123 -0.64 5.53 13.46
C THR A 123 -2.06 5.88 12.99
N ILE A 124 -2.91 6.34 13.91
CA ILE A 124 -4.15 7.06 13.59
C ILE A 124 -4.10 8.42 14.24
N THR A 125 -4.55 9.45 13.52
CA THR A 125 -4.63 10.82 14.00
C THR A 125 -5.96 11.46 13.62
N ILE A 126 -6.60 12.10 14.59
CA ILE A 126 -7.60 13.15 14.34
C ILE A 126 -6.84 14.46 14.29
N ASN A 127 -6.76 15.04 13.09
CA ASN A 127 -6.10 16.33 12.91
C ASN A 127 -7.06 17.48 13.24
N ASN A 128 -6.52 18.70 13.24
CA ASN A 128 -7.33 19.91 13.45
C ASN A 128 -8.00 20.43 12.16
N ALA A 129 -7.75 19.80 11.02
CA ALA A 129 -8.10 20.33 9.70
C ALA A 129 -9.61 20.25 9.42
N ASP A 130 -10.30 19.27 9.99
CA ASP A 130 -11.74 19.05 9.77
C ASP A 130 -12.63 19.75 10.83
N GLY A 131 -12.08 20.69 11.60
CA GLY A 131 -12.82 21.39 12.67
C GLY A 131 -12.99 20.57 13.96
N CYS A 132 -12.30 19.43 14.06
CA CYS A 132 -12.39 18.50 15.17
C CYS A 132 -11.36 18.77 16.27
N SER A 133 -11.14 20.04 16.59
CA SER A 133 -10.13 20.47 17.58
C SER A 133 -10.34 19.82 18.94
N ALA A 134 -11.60 19.57 19.31
CA ALA A 134 -11.97 18.96 20.58
C ALA A 134 -11.56 17.48 20.67
N ASP A 135 -11.49 16.77 19.53
CA ASP A 135 -11.16 15.34 19.46
C ASP A 135 -9.75 15.11 18.94
N LYS A 136 -8.97 16.18 18.72
CA LYS A 136 -7.58 16.10 18.26
C LYS A 136 -6.78 15.17 19.15
N GLY A 137 -6.06 14.26 18.52
CA GLY A 137 -5.19 13.32 19.20
C GLY A 137 -4.63 12.29 18.24
N GLN A 138 -3.90 11.32 18.77
CA GLN A 138 -3.36 10.23 17.99
C GLN A 138 -3.18 8.95 18.82
N VAL A 139 -3.13 7.83 18.11
CA VAL A 139 -2.62 6.54 18.60
C VAL A 139 -1.44 6.14 17.73
N LYS A 140 -0.37 5.64 18.35
CA LYS A 140 0.75 4.98 17.67
C LYS A 140 0.98 3.62 18.26
N ALA A 141 1.26 2.64 17.42
CA ALA A 141 1.61 1.30 17.83
C ALA A 141 2.78 0.74 17.00
N ASN A 142 3.64 -0.01 17.65
CA ASN A 142 4.73 -0.74 16.97
C ASN A 142 4.23 -2.13 16.59
N VAL A 143 4.48 -2.55 15.36
CA VAL A 143 3.99 -3.84 14.84
C VAL A 143 4.65 -4.99 15.61
N THR A 144 3.83 -5.92 16.05
CA THR A 144 4.25 -7.16 16.71
C THR A 144 3.78 -8.39 15.95
N CYS A 145 2.84 -8.23 15.01
CA CYS A 145 2.46 -9.29 14.09
C CYS A 145 1.91 -8.74 12.76
N LEU A 146 2.12 -9.51 11.71
CA LEU A 146 1.52 -9.38 10.40
C LEU A 146 1.11 -10.78 9.90
N ASP A 147 -0.16 -10.96 9.55
CA ASP A 147 -0.63 -12.12 8.77
C ASP A 147 -1.18 -11.62 7.44
N VAL A 148 -0.79 -12.28 6.34
CA VAL A 148 -1.19 -11.92 4.98
C VAL A 148 -1.80 -13.14 4.30
N LYS A 149 -2.98 -12.95 3.69
CA LYS A 149 -3.69 -13.98 2.95
C LYS A 149 -4.28 -13.39 1.67
N ASN A 150 -3.57 -13.56 0.57
CA ASN A 150 -3.86 -12.89 -0.71
C ASN A 150 -3.86 -11.37 -0.52
N ASN A 151 -4.99 -10.71 -0.77
CA ASN A 151 -5.18 -9.27 -0.64
C ASN A 151 -5.70 -8.82 0.73
N VAL A 152 -5.72 -9.73 1.72
CA VAL A 152 -6.19 -9.46 3.08
C VAL A 152 -4.99 -9.49 4.02
N ALA A 153 -4.91 -8.56 4.96
CA ALA A 153 -3.90 -8.61 6.02
C ALA A 153 -4.49 -8.21 7.38
N GLN A 154 -3.94 -8.78 8.45
CA GLN A 154 -4.13 -8.30 9.81
C GLN A 154 -2.78 -7.85 10.38
N ILE A 155 -2.77 -6.65 10.95
CA ILE A 155 -1.62 -6.07 11.62
C ILE A 155 -1.97 -5.89 13.09
N LEU A 156 -1.18 -6.50 13.97
CA LEU A 156 -1.25 -6.25 15.40
C LEU A 156 -0.02 -5.46 15.84
N GLY A 157 -0.21 -4.54 16.78
CA GLY A 157 0.87 -3.81 17.40
C GLY A 157 0.59 -3.47 18.85
N ILE A 158 1.65 -3.11 19.57
CA ILE A 158 1.53 -2.61 20.96
C ILE A 158 1.50 -1.09 20.91
N ILE A 159 0.46 -0.50 21.50
CA ILE A 159 0.32 0.95 21.58
C ILE A 159 1.48 1.53 22.39
N SER A 160 2.24 2.42 21.76
CA SER A 160 3.35 3.15 22.37
C SER A 160 2.94 4.57 22.78
N GLU A 161 1.93 5.14 22.12
CA GLU A 161 1.41 6.47 22.40
C GLU A 161 -0.10 6.51 22.19
N ALA A 162 -0.84 7.10 23.14
CA ALA A 162 -2.24 7.48 22.98
C ALA A 162 -2.41 8.89 23.57
N SER A 163 -2.81 9.86 22.75
CA SER A 163 -2.91 11.25 23.17
C SER A 163 -4.17 11.92 22.64
N GLY A 164 -4.56 13.01 23.29
CA GLY A 164 -5.81 13.70 23.00
C GLY A 164 -7.00 13.07 23.74
N PRO A 165 -8.04 13.86 24.03
CA PRO A 165 -9.13 13.43 24.90
C PRO A 165 -9.90 12.23 24.36
N PHE A 166 -10.05 12.13 23.03
CA PHE A 166 -10.69 10.99 22.39
C PHE A 166 -9.87 9.71 22.55
N PHE A 167 -8.65 9.67 22.00
CA PHE A 167 -7.85 8.44 21.98
C PHE A 167 -7.44 7.97 23.37
N SER A 168 -7.09 8.89 24.29
CA SER A 168 -6.77 8.52 25.68
C SER A 168 -7.99 7.98 26.46
N SER A 169 -9.22 8.11 25.94
CA SER A 169 -10.42 7.51 26.53
C SER A 169 -10.73 6.10 26.04
N ILE A 170 -10.16 5.69 24.89
CA ILE A 170 -10.44 4.40 24.24
C ILE A 170 -9.21 3.50 24.11
N ALA A 171 -8.01 4.02 24.35
CA ALA A 171 -6.75 3.31 24.19
C ALA A 171 -5.71 3.81 25.21
N SER A 172 -4.83 2.90 25.65
CA SER A 172 -3.71 3.19 26.55
C SER A 172 -2.41 2.58 26.03
N PRO A 173 -1.24 3.17 26.35
CA PRO A 173 0.03 2.51 26.10
C PRO A 173 0.09 1.11 26.72
N GLY A 174 0.51 0.12 25.94
CA GLY A 174 0.50 -1.29 26.30
C GLY A 174 -0.70 -2.09 25.79
N ASP A 175 -1.78 -1.43 25.37
CA ASP A 175 -2.91 -2.10 24.72
C ASP A 175 -2.51 -2.64 23.33
N ILE A 176 -3.31 -3.56 22.82
CA ILE A 176 -3.17 -4.08 21.47
C ILE A 176 -3.94 -3.17 20.52
N PHE A 177 -3.28 -2.84 19.42
CA PHE A 177 -3.86 -2.13 18.31
C PHE A 177 -3.90 -3.01 17.07
N GLU A 178 -5.12 -3.22 16.59
CA GLU A 178 -5.45 -4.12 15.50
C GLU A 178 -5.92 -3.32 14.29
N ASN A 179 -5.31 -3.57 13.14
CA ASN A 179 -5.77 -3.09 11.84
C ASN A 179 -5.96 -4.28 10.91
N ASP A 180 -7.21 -4.51 10.51
CA ASP A 180 -7.57 -5.45 9.46
C ASP A 180 -7.76 -4.69 8.15
N VAL A 181 -7.21 -5.21 7.07
CA VAL A 181 -7.25 -4.54 5.76
C VAL A 181 -7.60 -5.49 4.64
N VAL A 182 -8.31 -4.96 3.64
CA VAL A 182 -8.54 -5.62 2.34
C VAL A 182 -8.13 -4.64 1.25
N ASP A 183 -7.08 -5.02 0.51
CA ASP A 183 -6.60 -4.33 -0.68
C ASP A 183 -7.48 -4.74 -1.87
N ASN A 184 -8.31 -3.83 -2.37
CA ASN A 184 -9.16 -4.05 -3.54
C ASN A 184 -8.51 -3.55 -4.84
N GLY A 185 -7.20 -3.29 -4.79
CA GLY A 185 -6.42 -2.66 -5.82
C GLY A 185 -6.65 -1.15 -5.87
N ARG A 186 -5.99 -0.50 -6.84
CA ARG A 186 -5.98 0.96 -6.92
C ARG A 186 -7.38 1.57 -6.90
N PRO A 187 -7.60 2.73 -6.24
CA PRO A 187 -8.93 3.32 -6.05
C PRO A 187 -9.63 3.70 -7.38
N SER A 188 -8.87 3.81 -8.47
CA SER A 188 -9.41 3.99 -9.83
C SER A 188 -10.24 2.81 -10.34
N SER A 189 -10.19 1.65 -9.69
CA SER A 189 -11.00 0.46 -10.00
C SER A 189 -12.48 0.64 -9.65
N GLY A 190 -12.82 1.66 -8.84
CA GLY A 190 -14.17 1.93 -8.37
C GLY A 190 -14.57 1.15 -7.12
N ILE A 191 -13.70 0.28 -6.59
CA ILE A 191 -13.87 -0.40 -5.31
C ILE A 191 -12.79 0.14 -4.38
N ALA A 192 -13.21 0.71 -3.25
CA ALA A 192 -12.28 1.22 -2.24
C ALA A 192 -11.64 0.06 -1.47
N ASP A 193 -10.41 0.27 -0.99
CA ASP A 193 -9.83 -0.59 0.04
C ASP A 193 -10.68 -0.53 1.29
N MET A 194 -10.64 -1.60 2.09
CA MET A 194 -11.38 -1.67 3.34
C MET A 194 -10.43 -1.75 4.52
N ILE A 195 -10.82 -1.16 5.64
CA ILE A 195 -10.09 -1.17 6.89
C ILE A 195 -11.03 -1.44 8.08
N GLY A 196 -10.51 -2.09 9.12
CA GLY A 196 -11.13 -2.25 10.43
C GLY A 196 -10.10 -1.95 11.50
N GLN A 197 -10.44 -1.12 12.48
CA GLN A 197 -9.48 -0.63 13.48
C GLN A 197 -10.05 -0.81 14.88
N ASN A 198 -9.32 -1.52 15.72
CA ASN A 198 -9.72 -1.80 17.10
C ASN A 198 -8.56 -1.58 18.06
N ALA A 199 -8.87 -1.16 19.28
CA ALA A 199 -7.94 -1.13 20.40
C ALA A 199 -8.57 -1.88 21.57
N TYR A 200 -7.81 -2.76 22.21
CA TYR A 200 -8.31 -3.52 23.36
C TYR A 200 -7.20 -3.92 24.34
N PRO A 201 -7.54 -4.04 25.63
CA PRO A 201 -6.60 -4.50 26.65
C PRO A 201 -6.45 -6.04 26.61
N GLY A 202 -5.27 -6.53 26.96
CA GLY A 202 -5.03 -7.97 27.19
C GLY A 202 -4.07 -8.61 26.19
N PRO A 203 -3.86 -9.93 26.27
CA PRO A 203 -2.97 -10.61 25.34
C PRO A 203 -3.54 -10.52 23.92
N ALA A 204 -2.65 -10.40 22.93
CA ALA A 204 -3.01 -10.31 21.53
C ALA A 204 -4.01 -11.42 21.15
N ALA A 205 -5.08 -11.05 20.43
CA ALA A 205 -5.86 -12.02 19.66
C ALA A 205 -4.91 -12.78 18.72
N PRO A 206 -5.25 -14.01 18.29
CA PRO A 206 -4.46 -14.69 17.28
C PRO A 206 -4.41 -13.81 16.02
N CYS A 207 -3.18 -13.51 15.58
CA CYS A 207 -2.91 -12.72 14.40
C CYS A 207 -3.28 -13.53 13.15
N LEU A 208 -4.47 -13.29 12.63
CA LEU A 208 -5.10 -14.07 11.56
C LEU A 208 -5.91 -13.14 10.66
N ALA A 209 -5.51 -13.05 9.40
CA ALA A 209 -6.18 -12.24 8.40
C ALA A 209 -7.62 -12.75 8.14
N ASP A 210 -8.60 -11.90 8.47
CA ASP A 210 -10.03 -12.13 8.24
C ASP A 210 -10.66 -10.95 7.48
N PRO A 211 -11.12 -11.14 6.24
CA PRO A 211 -11.68 -10.04 5.44
C PRO A 211 -13.00 -9.49 6.02
N THR A 212 -13.66 -10.20 6.94
CA THR A 212 -14.94 -9.77 7.52
C THR A 212 -14.78 -8.68 8.59
N LEU A 213 -13.54 -8.45 9.06
CA LEU A 213 -13.22 -7.44 10.07
C LEU A 213 -12.92 -6.06 9.45
N ALA A 214 -12.55 -6.01 8.16
CA ALA A 214 -12.36 -4.77 7.42
C ALA A 214 -13.70 -4.19 6.95
N THR A 215 -14.37 -3.43 7.81
CA THR A 215 -15.77 -3.00 7.60
C THR A 215 -15.93 -1.62 6.99
N PHE A 216 -14.86 -0.85 6.84
CA PHE A 216 -14.92 0.58 6.52
C PHE A 216 -14.15 0.94 5.24
N PRO A 217 -14.77 1.57 4.23
CA PRO A 217 -14.08 1.92 2.98
C PRO A 217 -13.12 3.09 3.16
N VAL A 218 -11.87 2.95 2.69
CA VAL A 218 -10.89 4.04 2.63
C VAL A 218 -11.34 5.08 1.61
N GLU A 219 -11.56 6.32 2.07
CA GLU A 219 -12.14 7.39 1.25
C GLU A 219 -11.13 8.07 0.32
N ASN A 220 -9.90 8.25 0.79
CA ASN A 220 -8.88 9.06 0.12
C ASN A 220 -7.49 8.45 0.31
N GLY A 221 -7.24 7.27 -0.23
CA GLY A 221 -6.01 6.57 0.09
C GLY A 221 -5.82 5.29 -0.67
N ASN A 222 -4.72 4.58 -0.39
CA ASN A 222 -4.48 3.24 -0.92
C ASN A 222 -3.71 2.39 0.09
N ILE A 223 -4.24 1.22 0.40
CA ILE A 223 -3.58 0.16 1.15
C ILE A 223 -3.00 -0.80 0.12
N THR A 224 -1.73 -1.18 0.30
CA THR A 224 -1.06 -2.13 -0.60
C THR A 224 -0.69 -3.37 0.21
N VAL A 225 -1.18 -4.54 -0.20
CA VAL A 225 -0.89 -5.84 0.44
C VAL A 225 -0.16 -6.76 -0.54
N HIS A 226 0.97 -7.31 -0.10
CA HIS A 226 1.78 -8.27 -0.85
C HIS A 226 2.22 -9.42 0.07
N ASP A 227 2.32 -10.63 -0.49
CA ASP A 227 2.82 -11.83 0.19
C ASP A 227 4.31 -12.11 -0.05
#